data_AF-A0A2E9CC16-F1
#
_entry.id   AF-A0A2E9CC16-F1
#
_cell.length_a   1.000
_cell.length_b   1.000
_cell.length_c   1.000
_cell.angle_alpha   90.00
_cell.angle_beta   90.00
_cell.angle_gamma   90.00
#
_symmetry.space_group_name_H-M   'P 1'
#
loop_
_entity.id
_entity.type
_entity.pdbx_description
1 polymer ?
#
loop_
_entity_poly.entity_id
_entity_poly.type
_entity_poly.pdbx_seq_one_letter_code
_entity_poly.pdbx_strand_id
1 'polypeptide(L)'
;MSEDVPILGIPALRENPFKARPLERGQSKMLIGRDEISARWTRFLKARTARMVLLIGESGSGRSSLMRCVSEETSKSVHLDMFPTSEHAHKILHEIFVSLIGFDVPSSTQEMVSRLVSVTESSEGPIPLISLDFSNVDGKHLSEVLSTLTAPLERLNALVVVVLSTEQRAQWPTALVNRFDHDDVIHPLDIAHVKELCQTRIASASKISWEMPQLALEYVFEKTSGSPSKVMRLMRDMVDEERANPREMKYDEPNLDIAHTVFEEEQFTQEENEEEDPEPVFDLDLEELAKEPDIMVAESSPQSFPLPMGTFRSLAARNRVNKQEAPPFDKNVAKKPAREPEGVDANQLWISNSPEAMLVQENQDVEEDDLEDFPAEDFQDYAEVQALTENVSQPVDDVEGLFTQLLDALNVPEGLGLAELLAAMRRPTIGQKESNPLDVHTLRNLSKSEAVLVEVASSREFSPSDNRLRDRLNVGRPRMSQMSNRLYRAGILSVQQKGRTRMFKLTNDARAQLIAWGMMEAVL
;
A
#
# COMPACT_ATOMS: atom_id res chain seq x y z
N MET A 1 -26.11 -32.36 -8.67
CA MET A 1 -25.41 -33.60 -8.28
C MET A 1 -23.92 -33.30 -8.26
N SER A 2 -23.41 -32.78 -7.15
CA SER A 2 -21.98 -32.59 -6.88
C SER A 2 -21.64 -33.48 -5.68
N GLU A 3 -21.51 -34.77 -5.93
CA GLU A 3 -21.47 -35.82 -4.90
C GLU A 3 -20.11 -35.94 -4.16
N ASP A 4 -19.14 -35.05 -4.43
CA ASP A 4 -17.76 -35.18 -3.93
C ASP A 4 -17.40 -34.25 -2.76
N VAL A 5 -18.36 -33.54 -2.17
CA VAL A 5 -18.10 -32.66 -1.00
C VAL A 5 -18.73 -33.27 0.26
N PRO A 6 -17.91 -33.63 1.26
CA PRO A 6 -18.42 -34.22 2.50
C PRO A 6 -19.24 -33.21 3.30
N ILE A 7 -20.29 -33.72 3.96
CA ILE A 7 -21.22 -32.91 4.75
C ILE A 7 -20.48 -32.36 5.99
N LEU A 8 -20.51 -31.04 6.17
CA LEU A 8 -19.87 -30.38 7.31
C LEU A 8 -20.74 -30.33 8.57
N GLY A 9 -22.07 -30.35 8.44
CA GLY A 9 -22.99 -30.25 9.58
C GLY A 9 -22.78 -28.96 10.38
N ILE A 10 -22.69 -27.82 9.69
CA ILE A 10 -22.40 -26.52 10.32
C ILE A 10 -23.58 -25.98 11.13
N PRO A 11 -23.34 -25.30 12.27
CA PRO A 11 -24.39 -24.58 12.99
C PRO A 11 -24.88 -23.37 12.17
N ALA A 12 -26.00 -22.77 12.57
CA ALA A 12 -26.47 -21.53 11.97
C ALA A 12 -25.44 -20.40 12.16
N LEU A 13 -24.84 -19.95 11.06
CA LEU A 13 -23.81 -18.91 11.05
C LEU A 13 -24.37 -17.57 10.57
N ARG A 14 -24.07 -16.49 11.31
CA ARG A 14 -24.46 -15.12 10.92
C ARG A 14 -23.64 -14.60 9.74
N GLU A 15 -22.35 -14.91 9.73
CA GLU A 15 -21.43 -14.61 8.62
C GLU A 15 -20.51 -15.81 8.37
N ASN A 16 -19.90 -15.87 7.18
CA ASN A 16 -18.89 -16.88 6.91
C ASN A 16 -17.60 -16.54 7.70
N PRO A 17 -17.16 -17.41 8.63
CA PRO A 17 -15.99 -17.15 9.47
C PRO A 17 -14.66 -17.30 8.69
N PHE A 18 -14.68 -17.92 7.52
CA PHE A 18 -13.48 -18.24 6.75
C PHE A 18 -13.11 -17.08 5.81
N LYS A 19 -12.36 -16.12 6.37
CA LYS A 19 -11.81 -14.97 5.63
C LYS A 19 -10.35 -15.26 5.25
N ALA A 20 -9.98 -15.05 3.99
CA ALA A 20 -8.60 -15.25 3.49
C ALA A 20 -7.63 -14.11 3.90
N ARG A 21 -8.09 -13.12 4.67
CA ARG A 21 -7.26 -12.00 5.15
C ARG A 21 -6.38 -12.48 6.31
N PRO A 22 -5.17 -11.91 6.47
CA PRO A 22 -4.35 -12.15 7.66
C PRO A 22 -5.09 -11.80 8.95
N LEU A 23 -4.69 -12.43 10.06
CA LEU A 23 -5.14 -12.04 11.40
C LEU A 23 -4.61 -10.64 11.76
N GLU A 24 -5.42 -9.89 12.50
CA GLU A 24 -5.07 -8.56 13.02
C GLU A 24 -4.74 -8.60 14.52
N ARG A 25 -4.29 -7.46 15.07
CA ARG A 25 -4.05 -7.31 16.52
C ARG A 25 -5.33 -7.62 17.32
N GLY A 26 -5.20 -8.33 18.45
CA GLY A 26 -6.34 -8.77 19.27
C GLY A 26 -6.88 -10.16 18.91
N GLN A 27 -6.35 -10.78 17.85
CA GLN A 27 -6.79 -12.08 17.35
C GLN A 27 -5.80 -13.22 17.64
N SER A 28 -4.92 -13.05 18.62
CA SER A 28 -3.90 -14.04 19.03
C SER A 28 -4.50 -15.42 19.31
N LYS A 29 -5.70 -15.49 19.92
CA LYS A 29 -6.42 -16.75 20.19
C LYS A 29 -6.80 -17.57 18.95
N MET A 30 -6.78 -16.98 17.77
CA MET A 30 -7.10 -17.66 16.50
C MET A 30 -5.85 -18.13 15.75
N LEU A 31 -4.66 -17.88 16.29
CA LEU A 31 -3.39 -18.33 15.74
C LEU A 31 -3.10 -19.73 16.26
N ILE A 32 -3.14 -20.74 15.38
CA ILE A 32 -3.07 -22.15 15.77
C ILE A 32 -1.80 -22.79 15.21
N GLY A 33 -1.19 -23.70 15.98
CA GLY A 33 0.02 -24.43 15.58
C GLY A 33 1.28 -23.56 15.53
N ARG A 34 1.24 -22.34 16.10
CA ARG A 34 2.37 -21.37 16.13
C ARG A 34 2.70 -20.89 17.54
N ASP A 35 2.26 -21.63 18.56
CA ASP A 35 2.39 -21.22 19.97
C ASP A 35 3.85 -21.16 20.41
N GLU A 36 4.69 -22.08 19.93
CA GLU A 36 6.11 -22.11 20.29
C GLU A 36 6.86 -20.87 19.80
N ILE A 37 6.67 -20.49 18.53
CA ILE A 37 7.33 -19.32 17.90
C ILE A 37 6.78 -18.03 18.53
N SER A 38 5.46 -17.92 18.66
CA SER A 38 4.83 -16.72 19.25
C SER A 38 5.23 -16.54 20.73
N ALA A 39 5.28 -17.61 21.53
CA ALA A 39 5.73 -17.55 22.91
C ALA A 39 7.21 -17.18 23.01
N ARG A 40 8.06 -17.72 22.13
CA ARG A 40 9.49 -17.36 22.08
C ARG A 40 9.68 -15.88 21.78
N TRP A 41 9.01 -15.35 20.76
CA TRP A 41 9.15 -13.93 20.40
C TRP A 41 8.55 -13.02 21.48
N THR A 42 7.43 -13.41 22.09
CA THR A 42 6.86 -12.68 23.23
C THR A 42 7.85 -12.60 24.39
N ARG A 43 8.63 -13.66 24.65
CA ARG A 43 9.71 -13.62 25.64
C ARG A 43 10.80 -12.64 25.24
N PHE A 44 11.24 -12.63 23.98
CA PHE A 44 12.26 -11.68 23.51
C PHE A 44 11.82 -10.22 23.68
N LEU A 45 10.56 -9.95 23.35
CA LEU A 45 9.95 -8.63 23.47
C LEU A 45 9.87 -8.15 24.94
N LYS A 46 9.42 -9.03 25.84
CA LYS A 46 9.27 -8.72 27.27
C LYS A 46 10.60 -8.69 28.02
N ALA A 47 11.54 -9.56 27.66
CA ALA A 47 12.88 -9.61 28.24
C ALA A 47 13.82 -8.52 27.70
N ARG A 48 13.35 -7.68 26.76
CA ARG A 48 14.13 -6.62 26.10
C ARG A 48 15.44 -7.13 25.48
N THR A 49 15.39 -8.30 24.85
CA THR A 49 16.53 -8.85 24.13
C THR A 49 16.42 -8.51 22.66
N ALA A 50 17.16 -7.50 22.20
CA ALA A 50 17.25 -7.17 20.78
C ALA A 50 17.86 -8.36 20.02
N ARG A 51 17.19 -8.77 18.94
CA ARG A 51 17.56 -9.93 18.13
C ARG A 51 17.11 -9.71 16.69
N MET A 52 17.88 -10.25 15.76
CA MET A 52 17.49 -10.39 14.37
C MET A 52 17.06 -11.83 14.10
N VAL A 53 15.83 -12.02 13.64
CA VAL A 53 15.24 -13.33 13.37
C VAL A 53 14.88 -13.43 11.90
N LEU A 54 15.22 -14.57 11.30
CA LEU A 54 14.83 -14.93 9.96
C LEU A 54 13.63 -15.88 10.01
N LEU A 55 12.49 -15.46 9.45
CA LEU A 55 11.29 -16.28 9.37
C LEU A 55 11.14 -16.85 7.96
N ILE A 56 11.29 -18.16 7.81
CA ILE A 56 11.19 -18.83 6.52
C ILE A 56 9.83 -19.54 6.45
N GLY A 57 9.07 -19.26 5.39
CA GLY A 57 7.83 -19.99 5.15
C GLY A 57 7.23 -19.69 3.79
N GLU A 58 6.44 -20.62 3.27
CA GLU A 58 5.74 -20.45 1.99
C GLU A 58 4.65 -19.38 2.06
N SER A 59 4.24 -18.88 0.89
CA SER A 59 3.12 -17.95 0.81
C SER A 59 1.84 -18.61 1.32
N GLY A 60 1.10 -17.91 2.19
CA GLY A 60 -0.14 -18.42 2.77
C GLY A 60 0.04 -19.36 3.97
N SER A 61 1.26 -19.53 4.49
CA SER A 61 1.56 -20.32 5.70
C SER A 61 1.19 -19.63 7.03
N GLY A 62 0.78 -18.36 6.98
CA GLY A 62 0.37 -17.57 8.16
C GLY A 62 1.43 -16.62 8.71
N ARG A 63 2.54 -16.39 8.00
CA ARG A 63 3.65 -15.50 8.41
C ARG A 63 3.18 -14.11 8.85
N SER A 64 2.44 -13.41 7.98
CA SER A 64 1.96 -12.07 8.27
C SER A 64 0.92 -12.05 9.40
N SER A 65 0.17 -13.14 9.58
CA SER A 65 -0.77 -13.30 10.71
C SER A 65 -0.02 -13.48 12.03
N LEU A 66 1.05 -14.28 12.05
CA LEU A 66 1.93 -14.42 13.22
C LEU A 66 2.54 -13.08 13.61
N MET A 67 3.11 -12.34 12.66
CA MET A 67 3.70 -11.01 12.92
C MET A 67 2.69 -10.04 13.54
N ARG A 68 1.48 -9.96 12.98
CA ARG A 68 0.43 -9.06 13.46
C ARG A 68 -0.11 -9.47 14.83
N CYS A 69 -0.26 -10.76 15.11
CA CYS A 69 -0.63 -11.23 16.45
C CYS A 69 0.45 -10.91 17.49
N VAL A 70 1.73 -11.13 17.16
CA VAL A 70 2.84 -10.82 18.09
C VAL A 70 2.98 -9.31 18.32
N SER A 71 2.59 -8.48 17.36
CA SER A 71 2.57 -7.02 17.52
C SER A 71 1.57 -6.50 18.57
N GLU A 72 0.68 -7.35 19.07
CA GLU A 72 -0.21 -7.02 20.20
C GLU A 72 0.57 -6.91 21.53
N GLU A 73 1.67 -7.64 21.66
CA GLU A 73 2.48 -7.67 22.89
C GLU A 73 3.44 -6.48 23.00
N THR A 74 3.59 -5.68 21.93
CA THR A 74 4.46 -4.50 21.91
C THR A 74 3.63 -3.22 21.76
N SER A 75 4.10 -2.13 22.37
CA SER A 75 3.46 -0.82 22.24
C SER A 75 3.71 -0.20 20.86
N LYS A 76 4.91 -0.39 20.31
CA LYS A 76 5.32 0.05 18.99
C LYS A 76 5.66 -1.15 18.12
N SER A 77 5.11 -1.18 16.91
CA SER A 77 5.42 -2.22 15.94
C SER A 77 5.33 -1.67 14.52
N VAL A 78 6.29 -2.05 13.68
CA VAL A 78 6.38 -1.68 12.27
C VAL A 78 6.20 -2.94 11.43
N HIS A 79 5.35 -2.86 10.42
CA HIS A 79 5.15 -3.93 9.45
C HIS A 79 5.25 -3.36 8.05
N LEU A 80 6.31 -3.73 7.34
CA LEU A 80 6.56 -3.30 5.97
C LEU A 80 6.27 -4.47 5.03
N ASP A 81 5.28 -4.30 4.16
CA ASP A 81 4.87 -5.29 3.14
C ASP A 81 5.19 -4.81 1.71
N MET A 82 5.20 -3.49 1.51
CA MET A 82 5.46 -2.87 0.22
C MET A 82 6.95 -2.59 0.03
N PHE A 83 7.52 -3.14 -1.04
CA PHE A 83 8.91 -2.87 -1.39
C PHE A 83 9.05 -1.53 -2.14
N PRO A 84 9.97 -0.63 -1.74
CA PRO A 84 10.13 0.67 -2.39
C PRO A 84 10.63 0.56 -3.84
N THR A 85 10.28 1.53 -4.68
CA THR A 85 10.68 1.57 -6.11
C THR A 85 12.08 2.14 -6.37
N SER A 86 12.62 2.97 -5.48
CA SER A 86 13.94 3.58 -5.61
C SER A 86 14.56 3.81 -4.25
N GLU A 87 15.89 3.85 -4.16
CA GLU A 87 16.63 4.05 -2.90
C GLU A 87 16.14 3.14 -1.75
N HIS A 88 16.08 1.83 -2.05
CA HIS A 88 15.45 0.82 -1.21
C HIS A 88 15.87 0.89 0.26
N ALA A 89 17.18 0.90 0.55
CA ALA A 89 17.68 0.93 1.92
C ALA A 89 17.29 2.21 2.66
N HIS A 90 17.45 3.38 2.03
CA HIS A 90 17.09 4.65 2.64
C HIS A 90 15.59 4.73 2.94
N LYS A 91 14.73 4.33 1.98
CA LYS A 91 13.28 4.38 2.15
C LYS A 91 12.76 3.40 3.21
N ILE A 92 13.34 2.20 3.29
CA ILE A 92 12.99 1.24 4.35
C ILE A 92 13.33 1.84 5.73
N LEU A 93 14.52 2.43 5.90
CA LEU A 93 14.88 3.08 7.16
C LEU A 93 13.99 4.29 7.47
N HIS A 94 13.68 5.08 6.45
CA HIS A 94 12.78 6.23 6.56
C HIS A 94 11.38 5.78 7.03
N GLU A 95 10.84 4.70 6.48
CA GLU A 95 9.53 4.18 6.87
C GLU A 95 9.52 3.63 8.30
N ILE A 96 10.59 2.92 8.70
CA ILE A 96 10.80 2.50 10.10
C ILE A 96 10.86 3.71 11.03
N PHE A 97 11.60 4.75 10.64
CA PHE A 97 11.71 5.99 11.40
C PHE A 97 10.36 6.66 11.59
N VAL A 98 9.60 6.83 10.50
CA VAL A 98 8.28 7.47 10.53
C VAL A 98 7.31 6.68 11.41
N SER A 99 7.37 5.36 11.36
CA SER A 99 6.49 4.49 12.15
C SER A 99 6.82 4.50 13.65
N LEU A 100 8.10 4.62 14.03
CA LEU A 100 8.53 4.57 15.44
C LEU A 100 8.58 5.94 16.15
N ILE A 101 8.96 6.99 15.43
CA ILE A 101 9.23 8.33 15.98
C ILE A 101 8.18 9.33 15.47
N GLY A 102 7.99 9.43 14.16
CA GLY A 102 7.08 10.38 13.52
C GLY A 102 7.71 11.07 12.30
N PHE A 103 7.14 12.20 11.89
CA PHE A 103 7.44 12.84 10.59
C PHE A 103 8.67 13.75 10.54
N ASP A 104 9.38 13.99 11.66
CA ASP A 104 10.61 14.80 11.69
C ASP A 104 11.82 13.99 11.25
N VAL A 105 11.92 13.73 9.94
CA VAL A 105 12.95 12.85 9.39
C VAL A 105 14.20 13.65 8.99
N PRO A 106 15.37 13.32 9.54
CA PRO A 106 16.63 13.93 9.12
C PRO A 106 17.00 13.58 7.68
N SER A 107 17.70 14.50 7.00
CA SER A 107 18.18 14.29 5.62
C SER A 107 19.32 13.27 5.53
N SER A 108 20.01 12.98 6.64
CA SER A 108 21.16 12.05 6.68
C SER A 108 20.77 10.70 7.29
N THR A 109 21.18 9.61 6.63
CA THR A 109 20.95 8.23 7.09
C THR A 109 21.58 7.96 8.45
N GLN A 110 22.77 8.50 8.71
CA GLN A 110 23.49 8.28 9.96
C GLN A 110 22.77 8.93 11.14
N GLU A 111 22.24 10.14 10.93
CA GLU A 111 21.46 10.85 11.95
C GLU A 111 20.14 10.12 12.21
N MET A 112 19.46 9.64 11.15
CA MET A 112 18.25 8.84 11.27
C MET A 112 18.48 7.58 12.12
N VAL A 113 19.56 6.84 11.87
CA VAL A 113 19.94 5.66 12.66
C VAL A 113 20.28 6.03 14.10
N SER A 114 21.05 7.10 14.33
CA SER A 114 21.40 7.53 15.69
C SER A 114 20.16 7.91 16.51
N ARG A 115 19.21 8.63 15.90
CA ARG A 115 17.95 8.99 16.54
C ARG A 115 17.09 7.75 16.81
N LEU A 116 16.99 6.82 15.86
CA LEU A 116 16.32 5.53 16.06
C LEU A 116 16.89 4.76 17.26
N VAL A 117 18.22 4.63 17.34
CA VAL A 117 18.89 3.97 18.47
C VAL A 117 18.51 4.67 19.78
N SER A 118 18.65 5.99 19.86
CA SER A 118 18.33 6.74 21.08
C SER A 118 16.87 6.58 21.54
N VAL A 119 15.91 6.54 20.60
CA VAL A 119 14.48 6.36 20.92
C VAL A 119 14.18 4.93 21.33
N THR A 120 14.79 3.94 20.67
CA THR A 120 14.59 2.54 21.05
C THR A 120 15.19 2.22 22.42
N GLU A 121 16.35 2.81 22.76
CA GLU A 121 16.99 2.66 24.07
C GLU A 121 16.21 3.36 25.20
N SER A 122 15.76 4.59 24.96
CA SER A 122 15.02 5.38 25.95
C SER A 122 13.58 4.92 26.17
N SER A 123 13.04 4.09 25.27
CA SER A 123 11.68 3.57 25.41
C SER A 123 11.54 2.67 26.64
N GLU A 124 10.59 3.00 27.52
CA GLU A 124 10.19 2.16 28.66
C GLU A 124 9.12 1.14 28.22
N GLY A 125 9.28 -0.11 28.63
CA GLY A 125 8.38 -1.21 28.27
C GLY A 125 9.01 -2.26 27.33
N PRO A 126 8.18 -3.08 26.64
CA PRO A 126 8.66 -4.07 25.69
C PRO A 126 9.31 -3.40 24.47
N ILE A 127 10.38 -4.00 23.95
CA ILE A 127 11.09 -3.48 22.78
C ILE A 127 10.17 -3.47 21.54
N PRO A 128 10.40 -2.56 20.57
CA PRO A 128 9.62 -2.52 19.35
C PRO A 128 9.85 -3.76 18.47
N LEU A 129 8.79 -4.16 17.77
CA LEU A 129 8.83 -5.21 16.75
C LEU A 129 8.93 -4.57 15.36
N ILE A 130 9.97 -4.88 14.60
CA ILE A 130 10.12 -4.46 13.21
C ILE A 130 9.99 -5.69 12.34
N SER A 131 9.03 -5.71 11.42
CA SER A 131 8.79 -6.83 10.53
C SER A 131 8.89 -6.41 9.07
N LEU A 132 9.71 -7.14 8.32
CA LEU A 132 10.00 -6.91 6.90
C LEU A 132 9.46 -8.10 6.11
N ASP A 133 8.31 -7.96 5.45
CA ASP A 133 7.61 -9.02 4.70
C ASP A 133 7.47 -8.63 3.21
N PHE A 134 8.57 -8.76 2.46
CA PHE A 134 8.59 -8.40 1.04
C PHE A 134 8.33 -9.63 0.16
N SER A 135 7.06 -9.86 -0.19
CA SER A 135 6.67 -11.01 -1.03
C SER A 135 6.97 -10.84 -2.53
N ASN A 136 7.10 -9.60 -3.01
CA ASN A 136 7.09 -9.29 -4.45
C ASN A 136 8.48 -9.10 -5.06
N VAL A 137 9.54 -9.46 -4.32
CA VAL A 137 10.93 -9.11 -4.68
C VAL A 137 11.75 -10.37 -4.85
N ASP A 138 12.65 -10.36 -5.83
CA ASP A 138 13.63 -11.42 -6.03
C ASP A 138 14.58 -11.55 -4.84
N GLY A 139 14.91 -12.79 -4.46
CA GLY A 139 15.75 -13.09 -3.29
C GLY A 139 17.13 -12.45 -3.36
N LYS A 140 17.73 -12.36 -4.55
CA LYS A 140 19.03 -11.70 -4.78
C LYS A 140 18.98 -10.20 -4.46
N HIS A 141 18.04 -9.47 -5.05
CA HIS A 141 17.90 -8.03 -4.83
C HIS A 141 17.59 -7.72 -3.36
N LEU A 142 16.73 -8.53 -2.74
CA LEU A 142 16.43 -8.42 -1.32
C LEU A 142 17.69 -8.66 -0.45
N SER A 143 18.55 -9.61 -0.82
CA SER A 143 19.79 -9.88 -0.10
C SER A 143 20.79 -8.72 -0.17
N GLU A 144 20.91 -8.06 -1.33
CA GLU A 144 21.78 -6.89 -1.51
C GLU A 144 21.31 -5.72 -0.65
N VAL A 145 20.02 -5.41 -0.69
CA VAL A 145 19.43 -4.34 0.14
C VAL A 145 19.58 -4.65 1.63
N LEU A 146 19.27 -5.88 2.06
CA LEU A 146 19.40 -6.25 3.46
C LEU A 146 20.84 -6.28 3.93
N SER A 147 21.81 -6.65 3.10
CA SER A 147 23.23 -6.58 3.47
C SER A 147 23.65 -5.16 3.87
N THR A 148 23.09 -4.15 3.19
CA THR A 148 23.30 -2.73 3.50
C THR A 148 22.57 -2.31 4.78
N LEU A 149 21.34 -2.82 4.98
CA LEU A 149 20.50 -2.51 6.15
C LEU A 149 20.90 -3.24 7.43
N THR A 150 21.65 -4.34 7.33
CA THR A 150 21.91 -5.20 8.49
C THR A 150 22.70 -4.44 9.58
N ALA A 151 23.71 -3.64 9.21
CA ALA A 151 24.49 -2.88 10.18
C ALA A 151 23.66 -1.80 10.94
N PRO A 152 22.80 -1.01 10.28
CA PRO A 152 21.82 -0.18 10.98
C PRO A 152 20.86 -0.96 11.89
N LEU A 153 20.33 -2.09 11.43
CA LEU A 153 19.32 -2.88 12.14
C LEU A 153 19.90 -3.57 13.39
N GLU A 154 21.14 -4.07 13.34
CA GLU A 154 21.85 -4.69 14.48
C GLU A 154 22.07 -3.71 15.64
N ARG A 155 22.14 -2.40 15.36
CA ARG A 155 22.31 -1.35 16.38
C ARG A 155 21.02 -0.99 17.11
N LEU A 156 19.86 -1.33 16.55
CA LEU A 156 18.56 -0.98 17.12
C LEU A 156 18.24 -1.90 18.30
N ASN A 157 17.74 -1.33 19.40
CA ASN A 157 17.21 -2.12 20.50
C ASN A 157 15.78 -2.60 20.18
N ALA A 158 15.66 -3.51 19.20
CA ALA A 158 14.39 -3.97 18.64
C ALA A 158 14.44 -5.46 18.30
N LEU A 159 13.27 -6.10 18.22
CA LEU A 159 13.15 -7.42 17.60
C LEU A 159 12.90 -7.20 16.11
N VAL A 160 13.89 -7.50 15.27
CA VAL A 160 13.79 -7.36 13.82
C VAL A 160 13.53 -8.73 13.21
N VAL A 161 12.39 -8.89 12.54
CA VAL A 161 12.02 -10.14 11.86
C VAL A 161 12.01 -9.90 10.36
N VAL A 162 12.82 -10.66 9.63
CA VAL A 162 12.81 -10.67 8.17
C VAL A 162 12.10 -11.93 7.69
N VAL A 163 11.05 -11.75 6.91
CA VAL A 163 10.23 -12.84 6.39
C VAL A 163 10.69 -13.17 4.97
N LEU A 164 10.97 -14.45 4.73
CA LEU A 164 11.40 -14.98 3.43
C LEU A 164 10.53 -16.15 2.98
N SER A 165 10.33 -16.25 1.67
CA SER A 165 9.90 -17.50 1.05
C SER A 165 11.05 -18.52 1.00
N THR A 166 10.71 -19.80 0.83
CA THR A 166 11.68 -20.87 0.60
C THR A 166 12.54 -20.60 -0.64
N GLU A 167 11.95 -20.06 -1.69
CA GLU A 167 12.64 -19.65 -2.92
C GLU A 167 13.62 -18.50 -2.69
N GLN A 168 13.22 -17.46 -1.95
CA GLN A 168 14.09 -16.34 -1.61
C GLN A 168 15.27 -16.80 -0.74
N ARG A 169 14.99 -17.65 0.27
CA ARG A 169 16.01 -18.20 1.17
C ARG A 169 17.08 -19.00 0.45
N ALA A 170 16.74 -19.69 -0.64
CA ALA A 170 17.69 -20.47 -1.43
C ALA A 170 18.71 -19.58 -2.18
N GLN A 171 18.34 -18.33 -2.47
CA GLN A 171 19.20 -17.38 -3.20
C GLN A 171 20.12 -16.58 -2.28
N TRP A 172 19.95 -16.68 -0.96
CA TRP A 172 20.70 -15.89 0.01
C TRP A 172 22.08 -16.50 0.34
N PRO A 173 23.15 -15.68 0.36
CA PRO A 173 24.46 -16.13 0.83
C PRO A 173 24.43 -16.58 2.29
N THR A 174 25.16 -17.67 2.61
CA THR A 174 25.28 -18.17 3.99
C THR A 174 25.89 -17.13 4.93
N ALA A 175 26.81 -16.29 4.43
CA ALA A 175 27.40 -15.20 5.18
C ALA A 175 26.36 -14.19 5.71
N LEU A 176 25.30 -13.91 4.94
CA LEU A 176 24.22 -13.01 5.37
C LEU A 176 23.31 -13.70 6.39
N VAL A 177 22.97 -14.97 6.16
CA VAL A 177 22.12 -15.75 7.06
C VAL A 177 22.77 -15.89 8.44
N ASN A 178 24.09 -16.09 8.51
CA ASN A 178 24.82 -16.23 9.78
C ASN A 178 24.85 -14.95 10.63
N ARG A 179 24.44 -13.79 10.08
CA ARG A 179 24.29 -12.55 10.87
C ARG A 179 22.98 -12.51 11.66
N PHE A 180 22.02 -13.35 11.31
CA PHE A 180 20.77 -13.47 12.06
C PHE A 180 20.99 -14.40 13.26
N ASP A 181 20.42 -14.03 14.40
CA ASP A 181 20.57 -14.80 15.64
C ASP A 181 19.80 -16.13 15.58
N HIS A 182 18.65 -16.15 14.90
CA HIS A 182 17.73 -17.29 14.83
C HIS A 182 17.12 -17.44 13.44
N ASP A 183 16.94 -18.68 13.02
CA ASP A 183 16.19 -19.09 11.84
C ASP A 183 14.95 -19.91 12.23
N ASP A 184 13.78 -19.29 12.14
CA ASP A 184 12.50 -19.93 12.44
C ASP A 184 11.83 -20.37 11.14
N VAL A 185 11.60 -21.68 10.99
CA VAL A 185 10.89 -22.25 9.84
C VAL A 185 9.43 -22.54 10.19
N ILE A 186 8.54 -21.95 9.41
CA ILE A 186 7.10 -22.15 9.49
C ILE A 186 6.71 -23.36 8.63
N HIS A 187 6.45 -24.48 9.32
CA HIS A 187 5.96 -25.71 8.69
C HIS A 187 4.45 -25.63 8.39
N PRO A 188 3.93 -26.41 7.42
CA PRO A 188 2.49 -26.59 7.22
C PRO A 188 1.79 -27.12 8.49
N LEU A 189 0.48 -26.91 8.59
CA LEU A 189 -0.31 -27.38 9.73
C LEU A 189 -0.60 -28.88 9.65
N ASP A 190 -0.46 -29.58 10.76
CA ASP A 190 -0.91 -30.97 10.90
C ASP A 190 -2.44 -31.09 10.86
N ILE A 191 -2.93 -32.32 10.65
CA ILE A 191 -4.37 -32.64 10.62
C ILE A 191 -5.07 -32.15 11.90
N ALA A 192 -4.45 -32.34 13.07
CA ALA A 192 -5.01 -31.87 14.34
C ALA A 192 -5.12 -30.34 14.39
N HIS A 193 -4.09 -29.63 13.92
CA HIS A 193 -4.10 -28.17 13.85
C HIS A 193 -5.13 -27.64 12.83
N VAL A 194 -5.35 -28.34 11.72
CA VAL A 194 -6.40 -27.98 10.74
C VAL A 194 -7.79 -28.15 11.36
N LYS A 195 -8.03 -29.23 12.11
CA LYS A 195 -9.27 -29.44 12.87
C LYS A 195 -9.51 -28.28 13.84
N GLU A 196 -8.53 -27.97 14.67
CA GLU A 196 -8.60 -26.88 15.65
C GLU A 196 -8.82 -25.53 14.97
N LEU A 197 -8.20 -25.30 13.80
CA LEU A 197 -8.37 -24.08 13.00
C LEU A 197 -9.80 -23.91 12.53
N CYS A 198 -10.41 -24.95 11.95
CA CYS A 198 -11.79 -24.88 11.51
C CYS A 198 -12.77 -24.69 12.68
N GLN A 199 -12.55 -25.40 13.79
CA GLN A 199 -13.39 -25.32 14.97
C GLN A 199 -13.33 -23.93 15.62
N THR A 200 -12.13 -23.37 15.80
CA THR A 200 -11.94 -22.04 16.41
C THR A 200 -12.58 -20.94 15.57
N ARG A 201 -12.51 -21.06 14.23
CA ARG A 201 -13.16 -20.11 13.32
C ARG A 201 -14.67 -20.15 13.42
N ILE A 202 -15.25 -21.36 13.42
CA ILE A 202 -16.71 -21.54 13.54
C ILE A 202 -17.20 -21.14 14.93
N ALA A 203 -16.45 -21.46 16.00
CA ALA A 203 -16.77 -21.04 17.36
C ALA A 203 -16.78 -19.51 17.50
N SER A 204 -15.87 -18.80 16.82
CA SER A 204 -15.83 -17.34 16.81
C SER A 204 -17.11 -16.72 16.21
N ALA A 205 -17.67 -17.32 15.16
CA ALA A 205 -18.88 -16.80 14.50
C ALA A 205 -20.20 -17.32 15.10
N SER A 206 -20.25 -18.58 15.53
CA SER A 206 -21.48 -19.22 16.04
C SER A 206 -21.65 -19.12 17.55
N LYS A 207 -20.56 -18.90 18.31
CA LYS A 207 -20.50 -19.09 19.77
C LYS A 207 -20.92 -20.49 20.26
N ILE A 208 -21.03 -21.45 19.35
CA ILE A 208 -21.37 -22.85 19.62
C ILE A 208 -20.14 -23.70 19.36
N SER A 209 -19.91 -24.72 20.19
CA SER A 209 -18.89 -25.73 19.93
C SER A 209 -19.34 -26.60 18.75
N TRP A 210 -18.66 -26.48 17.62
CA TRP A 210 -18.84 -27.34 16.47
C TRP A 210 -17.65 -28.28 16.34
N GLU A 211 -17.91 -29.55 16.05
CA GLU A 211 -16.87 -30.53 15.78
C GLU A 211 -16.85 -30.91 14.31
N MET A 212 -15.68 -30.81 13.69
CA MET A 212 -15.50 -31.13 12.28
C MET A 212 -15.62 -32.64 12.05
N PRO A 213 -16.51 -33.11 11.15
CA PRO A 213 -16.58 -34.51 10.77
C PRO A 213 -15.27 -35.01 10.19
N GLN A 214 -14.86 -36.24 10.56
CA GLN A 214 -13.56 -36.79 10.17
C GLN A 214 -13.40 -36.93 8.64
N LEU A 215 -14.46 -37.34 7.94
CA LEU A 215 -14.46 -37.43 6.47
C LEU A 215 -14.19 -36.06 5.82
N ALA A 216 -14.77 -34.99 6.38
CA ALA A 216 -14.53 -33.63 5.89
C ALA A 216 -13.11 -33.15 6.21
N LEU A 217 -12.59 -33.52 7.39
CA LEU A 217 -11.23 -33.17 7.79
C LEU A 217 -10.19 -33.81 6.87
N GLU A 218 -10.33 -35.11 6.58
CA GLU A 218 -9.43 -35.86 5.69
C GLU A 218 -9.47 -35.28 4.27
N TYR A 219 -10.66 -34.99 3.74
CA TYR A 219 -10.84 -34.36 2.45
C TYR A 219 -10.17 -32.97 2.35
N VAL A 220 -10.38 -32.13 3.37
CA VAL A 220 -9.77 -30.79 3.42
C VAL A 220 -8.26 -30.91 3.52
N PHE A 221 -7.75 -31.84 4.32
CA PHE A 221 -6.30 -32.04 4.47
C PHE A 221 -5.65 -32.55 3.18
N GLU A 222 -6.27 -33.53 2.51
CA GLU A 222 -5.77 -34.09 1.24
C GLU A 222 -5.65 -32.99 0.16
N LYS A 223 -6.66 -32.13 0.03
CA LYS A 223 -6.66 -31.05 -0.97
C LYS A 223 -5.73 -29.88 -0.64
N THR A 224 -5.44 -29.63 0.64
CA THR A 224 -4.75 -28.41 1.07
C THR A 224 -3.32 -28.64 1.55
N SER A 225 -2.98 -29.89 1.88
CA SER A 225 -1.69 -30.30 2.42
C SER A 225 -1.25 -29.46 3.64
N GLY A 226 -2.21 -29.00 4.45
CA GLY A 226 -1.95 -28.22 5.66
C GLY A 226 -1.62 -26.74 5.43
N SER A 227 -1.77 -26.19 4.22
CA SER A 227 -1.57 -24.76 3.98
C SER A 227 -2.78 -23.94 4.49
N PRO A 228 -2.63 -23.05 5.48
CA PRO A 228 -3.73 -22.30 6.06
C PRO A 228 -4.52 -21.48 5.02
N SER A 229 -3.85 -20.79 4.10
CA SER A 229 -4.53 -20.01 3.06
C SER A 229 -5.42 -20.87 2.15
N LYS A 230 -4.95 -22.07 1.78
CA LYS A 230 -5.72 -23.04 0.98
C LYS A 230 -6.90 -23.60 1.79
N VAL A 231 -6.68 -23.96 3.05
CA VAL A 231 -7.74 -24.41 3.99
C VAL A 231 -8.83 -23.36 4.11
N MET A 232 -8.46 -22.10 4.36
CA MET A 232 -9.42 -21.01 4.52
C MET A 232 -10.25 -20.77 3.25
N ARG A 233 -9.65 -20.89 2.05
CA ARG A 233 -10.39 -20.76 0.79
C ARG A 233 -11.35 -21.92 0.57
N LEU A 234 -10.87 -23.16 0.73
CA LEU A 234 -11.69 -24.35 0.54
C LEU A 234 -12.86 -24.40 1.53
N MET A 235 -12.61 -24.15 2.81
CA MET A 235 -13.65 -24.12 3.84
C MET A 235 -14.67 -23.00 3.62
N ARG A 236 -14.23 -21.84 3.14
CA ARG A 236 -15.15 -20.76 2.79
C ARG A 236 -16.11 -21.20 1.69
N ASP A 237 -15.58 -21.79 0.63
CA ASP A 237 -16.36 -22.22 -0.52
C ASP A 237 -17.31 -23.37 -0.13
N MET A 238 -16.87 -24.34 0.69
CA MET A 238 -17.73 -25.42 1.23
C MET A 238 -18.86 -24.88 2.13
N VAL A 239 -18.58 -23.89 2.99
CA VAL A 239 -19.61 -23.27 3.85
C VAL A 239 -20.61 -22.48 3.01
N ASP A 240 -20.16 -21.79 1.96
CA ASP A 240 -21.04 -21.04 1.08
C ASP A 240 -21.95 -21.99 0.26
N GLU A 241 -21.44 -23.14 -0.18
CA GLU A 241 -22.24 -24.19 -0.83
C GLU A 241 -23.32 -24.79 0.09
N GLU A 242 -22.98 -25.14 1.32
CA GLU A 242 -23.95 -25.66 2.31
C GLU A 242 -24.98 -24.59 2.72
N ARG A 243 -24.61 -23.30 2.70
CA ARG A 243 -25.55 -22.20 2.94
C ARG A 243 -26.47 -21.91 1.74
N ALA A 244 -25.98 -22.12 0.51
CA ALA A 244 -26.75 -21.93 -0.71
C ALA A 244 -27.75 -23.08 -0.95
N ASN A 245 -27.40 -24.28 -0.48
CA ASN A 245 -28.28 -25.45 -0.47
C ASN A 245 -28.66 -25.81 0.98
N PRO A 246 -29.49 -25.01 1.67
CA PRO A 246 -30.00 -25.40 2.98
C PRO A 246 -30.81 -26.68 2.79
N ARG A 247 -30.20 -27.82 3.15
CA ARG A 247 -30.89 -29.10 3.09
C ARG A 247 -32.09 -29.01 4.03
N GLU A 248 -33.26 -29.42 3.54
CA GLU A 248 -34.51 -29.38 4.29
C GLU A 248 -34.27 -29.97 5.69
N MET A 249 -34.69 -29.23 6.72
CA MET A 249 -34.69 -29.74 8.08
C MET A 249 -35.56 -31.00 8.08
N LYS A 250 -34.93 -32.18 8.17
CA LYS A 250 -35.65 -33.38 8.56
C LYS A 250 -36.05 -33.17 10.01
N TYR A 251 -37.28 -32.73 10.22
CA TYR A 251 -37.92 -32.92 11.51
C TYR A 251 -37.96 -34.44 11.74
N ASP A 252 -37.40 -34.91 12.84
CA ASP A 252 -37.74 -36.24 13.32
C ASP A 252 -39.26 -36.22 13.52
N GLU A 253 -39.99 -36.94 12.67
CA GLU A 253 -41.43 -37.10 12.83
C GLU A 253 -41.65 -37.61 14.27
N PRO A 254 -42.45 -36.91 15.09
CA PRO A 254 -42.75 -37.43 16.41
C PRO A 254 -43.40 -38.80 16.20
N ASN A 255 -42.82 -39.84 16.80
CA ASN A 255 -43.46 -41.15 16.86
C ASN A 255 -44.83 -40.95 17.49
N LEU A 256 -45.86 -40.95 16.64
CA LEU A 256 -47.23 -41.02 17.07
C LEU A 256 -47.45 -42.43 17.59
N ASP A 257 -47.12 -42.65 18.86
CA ASP A 257 -47.66 -43.77 19.62
C ASP A 257 -49.17 -43.54 19.73
N ILE A 258 -49.91 -44.01 18.73
CA ILE A 258 -51.36 -44.05 18.72
C ILE A 258 -51.77 -45.06 19.79
N ALA A 259 -51.97 -44.57 21.02
CA ALA A 259 -52.70 -45.29 22.04
C ALA A 259 -54.16 -45.39 21.57
N HIS A 260 -54.49 -46.52 20.94
CA HIS A 260 -55.86 -46.98 20.77
C HIS A 260 -56.57 -46.96 22.13
N THR A 261 -57.42 -45.96 22.35
CA THR A 261 -58.50 -46.05 23.33
C THR A 261 -59.82 -46.02 22.58
N VAL A 262 -60.59 -47.06 22.85
CA VAL A 262 -61.83 -47.43 22.19
C VAL A 262 -62.88 -46.36 22.47
N PHE A 263 -63.45 -45.80 21.40
CA PHE A 263 -64.68 -45.03 21.47
C PHE A 263 -65.83 -45.99 21.81
N GLU A 264 -66.31 -45.94 23.05
CA GLU A 264 -67.67 -46.38 23.38
C GLU A 264 -68.57 -45.14 23.43
N GLU A 265 -69.58 -45.17 22.57
CA GLU A 265 -70.67 -44.20 22.50
C GLU A 265 -71.58 -44.37 23.72
N GLU A 266 -71.60 -43.41 24.65
CA GLU A 266 -72.72 -43.27 25.59
C GLU A 266 -73.21 -41.83 25.72
N GLN A 267 -74.52 -41.76 25.91
CA GLN A 267 -75.46 -40.67 25.68
C GLN A 267 -75.29 -39.44 26.58
N PHE A 268 -75.61 -38.28 26.00
CA PHE A 268 -75.84 -37.00 26.68
C PHE A 268 -76.80 -37.10 27.87
N THR A 269 -76.37 -36.61 29.03
CA THR A 269 -77.25 -35.93 30.00
C THR A 269 -76.52 -34.71 30.56
N GLN A 270 -77.18 -33.56 30.50
CA GLN A 270 -76.73 -32.29 31.08
C GLN A 270 -76.84 -32.37 32.60
N GLU A 271 -75.85 -31.84 33.32
CA GLU A 271 -76.04 -31.18 34.61
C GLU A 271 -74.85 -30.25 34.92
N GLU A 272 -75.21 -29.07 35.41
CA GLU A 272 -74.36 -27.93 35.73
C GLU A 272 -73.47 -28.21 36.96
N ASN A 273 -72.22 -27.71 36.96
CA ASN A 273 -71.67 -26.90 38.06
C ASN A 273 -70.25 -26.39 37.78
N GLU A 274 -70.00 -25.23 38.37
CA GLU A 274 -68.90 -24.27 38.24
C GLU A 274 -67.53 -24.79 38.74
N GLU A 275 -66.42 -24.37 38.11
CA GLU A 275 -65.33 -23.57 38.72
C GLU A 275 -64.09 -23.44 37.78
N GLU A 276 -63.44 -22.27 37.91
CA GLU A 276 -62.40 -21.53 37.14
C GLU A 276 -61.09 -22.32 36.82
N ASP A 277 -60.37 -22.12 35.70
CA ASP A 277 -59.62 -20.92 35.23
C ASP A 277 -59.42 -20.90 33.68
N PRO A 278 -59.46 -19.74 32.99
CA PRO A 278 -59.21 -19.64 31.55
C PRO A 278 -57.76 -19.26 31.17
N GLU A 279 -57.29 -19.87 30.07
CA GLU A 279 -56.10 -19.48 29.29
C GLU A 279 -56.19 -18.02 28.79
N PRO A 280 -55.07 -17.32 28.53
CA PRO A 280 -55.12 -15.95 28.02
C PRO A 280 -55.57 -15.95 26.55
N VAL A 281 -56.85 -15.63 26.34
CA VAL A 281 -57.42 -15.32 25.04
C VAL A 281 -56.99 -13.91 24.65
N PHE A 282 -56.35 -13.79 23.48
CA PHE A 282 -55.93 -12.52 22.89
C PHE A 282 -57.15 -11.87 22.24
N ASP A 283 -57.79 -10.93 22.94
CA ASP A 283 -58.95 -10.19 22.43
C ASP A 283 -58.46 -8.99 21.60
N LEU A 284 -58.75 -9.02 20.30
CA LEU A 284 -58.30 -8.03 19.32
C LEU A 284 -59.52 -7.21 18.90
N ASP A 285 -59.73 -6.07 19.56
CA ASP A 285 -60.89 -5.19 19.35
C ASP A 285 -60.90 -4.58 17.95
N LEU A 286 -61.64 -5.23 17.04
CA LEU A 286 -61.78 -4.87 15.62
C LEU A 286 -62.48 -3.51 15.37
N GLU A 287 -63.15 -2.93 16.37
CA GLU A 287 -63.80 -1.62 16.25
C GLU A 287 -62.84 -0.44 16.41
N GLU A 288 -61.71 -0.61 17.10
CA GLU A 288 -60.74 0.48 17.34
C GLU A 288 -59.86 0.74 16.10
N LEU A 289 -59.69 -0.29 15.25
CA LEU A 289 -58.93 -0.24 14.00
C LEU A 289 -59.68 0.42 12.83
N ALA A 290 -61.00 0.57 12.95
CA ALA A 290 -61.85 1.17 11.92
C ALA A 290 -61.99 2.70 12.04
N LYS A 291 -61.42 3.32 13.09
CA LYS A 291 -61.36 4.79 13.22
C LYS A 291 -60.19 5.34 12.40
N GLU A 292 -60.50 6.23 11.46
CA GLU A 292 -59.49 6.95 10.69
C GLU A 292 -58.60 7.81 11.61
N PRO A 293 -57.28 7.84 11.40
CA PRO A 293 -56.38 8.62 12.24
C PRO A 293 -56.57 10.12 11.98
N ASP A 294 -56.90 10.86 13.04
CA ASP A 294 -56.98 12.31 13.02
C ASP A 294 -55.57 12.90 12.77
N ILE A 295 -55.39 13.53 11.62
CA ILE A 295 -54.12 14.18 11.25
C ILE A 295 -54.01 15.48 12.04
N MET A 296 -53.48 15.40 13.26
CA MET A 296 -53.05 16.58 13.99
C MET A 296 -51.75 17.11 13.36
N VAL A 297 -51.89 18.16 12.55
CA VAL A 297 -50.79 19.02 12.13
C VAL A 297 -50.22 19.68 13.39
N ALA A 298 -49.06 19.23 13.85
CA ALA A 298 -48.37 19.83 14.98
C ALA A 298 -47.74 21.16 14.55
N GLU A 299 -48.44 22.26 14.81
CA GLU A 299 -47.83 23.58 14.94
C GLU A 299 -46.85 23.55 16.12
N SER A 300 -45.56 23.66 15.82
CA SER A 300 -44.50 23.69 16.82
C SER A 300 -44.51 25.02 17.57
N SER A 301 -45.11 25.03 18.76
CA SER A 301 -44.77 25.99 19.83
C SER A 301 -43.67 25.38 20.73
N PRO A 302 -42.70 26.17 21.21
CA PRO A 302 -41.50 25.63 21.83
C PRO A 302 -41.78 25.33 23.31
N GLN A 303 -42.22 24.12 23.61
CA GLN A 303 -42.18 23.58 24.97
C GLN A 303 -41.07 22.54 25.10
N SER A 304 -40.18 22.79 26.04
CA SER A 304 -39.00 22.00 26.34
C SER A 304 -39.40 20.76 27.14
N PHE A 305 -39.29 19.59 26.51
CA PHE A 305 -39.37 18.32 27.22
C PHE A 305 -38.00 17.95 27.82
N PRO A 306 -37.92 17.49 29.07
CA PRO A 306 -36.67 17.03 29.66
C PRO A 306 -36.26 15.68 29.05
N LEU A 307 -35.00 15.58 28.62
CA LEU A 307 -34.41 14.36 28.02
C LEU A 307 -34.18 13.25 29.06
N PRO A 308 -34.20 11.97 28.65
CA PRO A 308 -34.06 10.83 29.54
C PRO A 308 -32.65 10.72 30.11
N MET A 309 -32.57 10.31 31.38
CA MET A 309 -31.35 10.22 32.19
C MET A 309 -30.53 8.99 31.79
N GLY A 310 -29.64 9.15 30.80
CA GLY A 310 -28.70 8.13 30.33
C GLY A 310 -27.25 8.59 30.32
N THR A 311 -26.33 7.62 30.40
CA THR A 311 -24.85 7.75 30.49
C THR A 311 -24.17 8.50 29.33
N PHE A 312 -24.90 8.90 28.29
CA PHE A 312 -24.39 9.65 27.13
C PHE A 312 -24.64 11.18 27.18
N ARG A 313 -25.08 11.72 28.33
CA ARG A 313 -25.34 13.17 28.52
C ARG A 313 -24.17 14.07 28.11
N SER A 314 -22.94 13.63 28.31
CA SER A 314 -21.72 14.40 27.95
C SER A 314 -21.56 14.58 26.43
N LEU A 315 -21.90 13.55 25.64
CA LEU A 315 -21.82 13.62 24.18
C LEU A 315 -22.97 14.44 23.57
N ALA A 316 -24.17 14.34 24.14
CA ALA A 316 -25.32 15.16 23.73
C ALA A 316 -25.09 16.66 24.05
N ALA A 317 -24.49 16.98 25.21
CA ALA A 317 -24.13 18.34 25.57
C ALA A 317 -23.06 18.92 24.63
N ARG A 318 -22.04 18.13 24.28
CA ARG A 318 -20.99 18.53 23.32
C ARG A 318 -21.54 18.81 21.92
N ASN A 319 -22.43 17.95 21.41
CA ASN A 319 -23.07 18.19 20.11
C ASN A 319 -23.94 19.44 20.10
N ARG A 320 -24.55 19.82 21.23
CA ARG A 320 -25.34 21.06 21.33
C ARG A 320 -24.46 22.30 21.33
N VAL A 321 -23.33 22.27 22.05
CA VAL A 321 -22.34 23.36 22.04
C VAL A 321 -21.75 23.52 20.64
N ASN A 322 -21.38 22.42 19.98
CA ASN A 322 -20.82 22.47 18.63
C ASN A 322 -21.81 23.02 17.59
N LYS A 323 -23.12 22.76 17.75
CA LYS A 323 -24.18 23.35 16.91
C LYS A 323 -24.36 24.86 17.14
N GLN A 324 -24.00 25.37 18.32
CA GLN A 324 -24.04 26.80 18.64
C GLN A 324 -22.77 27.52 18.18
N GLU A 325 -21.60 26.88 18.33
CA GLU A 325 -20.31 27.44 17.94
C GLU A 325 -20.07 27.41 16.43
N ALA A 326 -20.58 26.40 15.71
CA ALA A 326 -20.47 26.28 14.26
C ALA A 326 -21.78 25.77 13.64
N PRO A 327 -22.78 26.64 13.41
CA PRO A 327 -24.00 26.24 12.73
C PRO A 327 -23.71 25.77 11.30
N PRO A 328 -24.49 24.83 10.74
CA PRO A 328 -24.35 24.39 9.35
C PRO A 328 -24.39 25.57 8.39
N PHE A 329 -23.50 25.57 7.41
CA PHE A 329 -23.35 26.67 6.45
C PHE A 329 -24.64 26.89 5.65
N ASP A 330 -25.32 28.01 5.89
CA ASP A 330 -26.54 28.38 5.20
C ASP A 330 -26.22 29.21 3.95
N LYS A 331 -26.29 28.57 2.79
CA LYS A 331 -25.92 29.15 1.48
C LYS A 331 -26.72 30.41 1.12
N ASN A 332 -27.89 30.61 1.73
CA ASN A 332 -28.77 31.73 1.45
C ASN A 332 -28.48 32.97 2.32
N VAL A 333 -27.81 32.80 3.47
CA VAL A 333 -27.49 33.88 4.43
C VAL A 333 -26.04 34.35 4.28
N ALA A 334 -25.17 33.51 3.70
CA ALA A 334 -23.77 33.85 3.48
C ALA A 334 -23.62 35.04 2.50
N LYS A 335 -22.96 36.12 2.95
CA LYS A 335 -22.52 37.22 2.09
C LYS A 335 -21.58 36.64 1.03
N LYS A 336 -21.97 36.72 -0.25
CA LYS A 336 -21.05 36.45 -1.36
C LYS A 336 -19.87 37.42 -1.24
N PRO A 337 -18.61 36.96 -1.38
CA PRO A 337 -17.48 37.88 -1.37
C PRO A 337 -17.66 38.92 -2.49
N ALA A 338 -17.33 40.16 -2.19
CA ALA A 338 -17.44 41.25 -3.15
C ALA A 338 -16.60 40.91 -4.38
N ARG A 339 -17.20 41.09 -5.56
CA ARG A 339 -16.51 40.93 -6.85
C ARG A 339 -15.37 41.95 -6.89
N GLU A 340 -14.18 41.51 -7.33
CA GLU A 340 -13.02 42.39 -7.52
C GLU A 340 -13.41 43.64 -8.32
N PRO A 341 -12.92 44.83 -7.96
CA PRO A 341 -13.26 46.06 -8.66
C PRO A 341 -12.80 45.98 -10.12
N GLU A 342 -13.71 46.22 -11.06
CA GLU A 342 -13.38 46.21 -12.49
C GLU A 342 -12.41 47.36 -12.80
N GLY A 343 -11.24 47.04 -13.37
CA GLY A 343 -10.25 48.01 -13.85
C GLY A 343 -8.94 48.10 -13.09
N VAL A 344 -8.69 47.26 -12.08
CA VAL A 344 -7.40 47.20 -11.36
C VAL A 344 -6.59 46.00 -11.85
N ASP A 345 -5.32 46.21 -12.19
CA ASP A 345 -4.40 45.12 -12.57
C ASP A 345 -4.21 44.18 -11.38
N ALA A 346 -4.45 42.89 -11.57
CA ALA A 346 -4.45 41.88 -10.50
C ALA A 346 -3.13 41.86 -9.72
N ASN A 347 -2.01 42.23 -10.37
CA ASN A 347 -0.70 42.28 -9.73
C ASN A 347 -0.57 43.40 -8.67
N GLN A 348 -1.30 44.51 -8.80
CA GLN A 348 -1.21 45.62 -7.84
C GLN A 348 -1.90 45.31 -6.51
N LEU A 349 -2.83 44.35 -6.47
CA LEU A 349 -3.50 43.93 -5.24
C LEU A 349 -2.60 43.10 -4.31
N TRP A 350 -1.49 42.56 -4.84
CA TRP A 350 -0.52 41.74 -4.11
C TRP A 350 0.74 42.50 -3.71
N ILE A 351 0.82 43.80 -4.00
CA ILE A 351 1.94 44.66 -3.62
C ILE A 351 1.48 45.55 -2.45
N SER A 352 2.10 45.39 -1.29
CA SER A 352 1.82 46.23 -0.12
C SER A 352 2.39 47.65 -0.36
N ASN A 353 1.55 48.68 -0.27
CA ASN A 353 1.98 50.10 -0.37
C ASN A 353 2.73 50.61 0.87
N SER A 354 3.20 49.73 1.75
CA SER A 354 4.04 50.09 2.89
C SER A 354 5.48 50.35 2.42
N PRO A 355 6.09 51.51 2.77
CA PRO A 355 7.41 51.91 2.28
C PRO A 355 8.58 51.06 2.82
N GLU A 356 8.32 50.07 3.68
CA GLU A 356 9.33 49.18 4.27
C GLU A 356 9.43 47.81 3.58
N ALA A 357 8.59 47.53 2.59
CA ALA A 357 8.66 46.28 1.83
C ALA A 357 9.60 46.43 0.62
N MET A 358 10.91 46.29 0.85
CA MET A 358 11.88 46.15 -0.25
C MET A 358 11.84 44.72 -0.79
N LEU A 359 11.57 44.58 -2.09
CA LEU A 359 11.80 43.35 -2.83
C LEU A 359 13.30 43.06 -2.82
N VAL A 360 13.71 41.88 -2.35
CA VAL A 360 15.09 41.40 -2.51
C VAL A 360 15.33 41.24 -4.01
N GLN A 361 15.92 42.26 -4.61
CA GLN A 361 16.57 42.14 -5.91
C GLN A 361 17.92 41.51 -5.64
N GLU A 362 18.14 40.27 -6.08
CA GLU A 362 19.48 39.74 -6.24
C GLU A 362 20.20 40.60 -7.28
N ASN A 363 20.84 41.67 -6.80
CA ASN A 363 21.89 42.34 -7.52
C ASN A 363 23.12 41.43 -7.43
N GLN A 364 23.58 40.98 -8.59
CA GLN A 364 24.94 40.47 -8.75
C GLN A 364 25.89 41.65 -8.55
N ASP A 365 26.30 41.86 -7.31
CA ASP A 365 27.47 42.64 -6.99
C ASP A 365 28.65 41.67 -6.89
N VAL A 366 29.58 41.84 -7.83
CA VAL A 366 30.90 41.21 -7.83
C VAL A 366 31.69 41.92 -6.74
N GLU A 367 31.85 41.28 -5.59
CA GLU A 367 32.86 41.65 -4.60
C GLU A 367 34.09 40.77 -4.83
N GLU A 368 35.09 41.36 -5.48
CA GLU A 368 36.49 41.02 -5.28
C GLU A 368 36.87 41.52 -3.88
N ASP A 369 37.27 40.63 -2.97
CA ASP A 369 38.43 40.81 -2.10
C ASP A 369 38.72 39.56 -1.25
N ASP A 370 39.99 39.44 -0.89
CA ASP A 370 40.63 38.57 0.11
C ASP A 370 41.14 37.18 -0.32
N LEU A 371 42.18 37.27 -1.15
CA LEU A 371 43.40 36.47 -1.09
C LEU A 371 44.01 36.47 0.33
N GLU A 372 43.99 35.34 1.05
CA GLU A 372 45.00 35.00 2.06
C GLU A 372 45.35 33.50 2.05
N ASP A 373 46.57 33.24 1.58
CA ASP A 373 47.59 32.30 2.07
C ASP A 373 47.18 30.99 2.78
N PHE A 374 47.46 29.86 2.14
CA PHE A 374 47.85 28.61 2.83
C PHE A 374 49.12 28.04 2.16
N PRO A 375 50.16 27.69 2.95
CA PRO A 375 51.49 27.45 2.42
C PRO A 375 51.64 26.05 1.82
N ALA A 376 52.46 25.99 0.77
CA ALA A 376 53.01 24.77 0.23
C ALA A 376 54.05 24.18 1.21
N GLU A 377 53.86 22.91 1.60
CA GLU A 377 54.94 22.08 2.13
C GLU A 377 55.23 20.94 1.14
N ASP A 378 56.47 20.93 0.68
CA ASP A 378 57.11 19.90 -0.12
C ASP A 378 57.46 18.65 0.71
N PHE A 379 57.38 17.50 0.04
CA PHE A 379 58.25 16.33 0.18
C PHE A 379 58.21 15.46 1.46
N GLN A 380 57.85 14.18 1.29
CA GLN A 380 58.86 13.10 1.34
C GLN A 380 58.36 11.74 0.85
N ASP A 381 59.14 11.19 -0.08
CA ASP A 381 59.19 9.80 -0.54
C ASP A 381 59.29 8.79 0.60
N TYR A 382 58.61 7.65 0.44
CA TYR A 382 59.19 6.34 0.71
C TYR A 382 58.83 5.40 -0.44
N ALA A 383 59.83 5.11 -1.27
CA ALA A 383 59.81 4.04 -2.24
C ALA A 383 60.23 2.70 -1.59
N GLU A 384 60.05 1.64 -2.39
CA GLU A 384 60.60 0.27 -2.29
C GLU A 384 59.65 -0.80 -1.70
N VAL A 385 59.40 -1.97 -2.33
CA VAL A 385 60.11 -2.66 -3.43
C VAL A 385 59.30 -3.90 -3.91
N GLN A 386 59.30 -4.12 -5.25
CA GLN A 386 59.28 -5.39 -6.03
C GLN A 386 58.13 -6.43 -5.86
N ALA A 387 57.75 -7.26 -6.84
CA ALA A 387 57.91 -7.37 -8.29
C ALA A 387 57.18 -8.66 -8.77
N LEU A 388 56.60 -8.61 -9.98
CA LEU A 388 56.34 -9.71 -10.96
C LEU A 388 55.32 -10.81 -10.68
N THR A 389 54.31 -10.92 -11.57
CA THR A 389 54.06 -11.96 -12.62
C THR A 389 52.57 -11.90 -12.99
N GLU A 390 52.04 -12.11 -14.20
CA GLU A 390 52.47 -12.28 -15.58
C GLU A 390 51.18 -12.14 -16.41
N ASN A 391 51.32 -11.72 -17.67
CA ASN A 391 50.23 -11.66 -18.63
C ASN A 391 49.68 -13.05 -18.95
N VAL A 392 48.36 -13.17 -19.10
CA VAL A 392 47.77 -14.06 -20.10
C VAL A 392 46.79 -13.23 -20.93
N SER A 393 47.21 -12.98 -22.17
CA SER A 393 46.41 -12.37 -23.23
C SER A 393 45.58 -13.42 -23.98
N GLN A 394 44.53 -12.88 -24.64
CA GLN A 394 43.82 -13.33 -25.86
C GLN A 394 42.44 -13.98 -25.67
N PRO A 395 41.55 -13.90 -26.68
CA PRO A 395 41.11 -12.68 -27.40
C PRO A 395 39.57 -12.68 -27.58
N VAL A 396 38.92 -11.52 -27.62
CA VAL A 396 37.58 -11.42 -28.24
C VAL A 396 37.53 -10.13 -29.04
N ASP A 397 38.06 -10.21 -30.26
CA ASP A 397 37.85 -9.23 -31.32
C ASP A 397 36.34 -9.13 -31.59
N ASP A 398 35.78 -7.93 -31.41
CA ASP A 398 34.67 -7.32 -32.19
C ASP A 398 34.01 -6.15 -31.43
N VAL A 399 34.13 -6.07 -30.11
CA VAL A 399 33.45 -5.03 -29.31
C VAL A 399 34.23 -3.70 -29.28
N GLU A 400 35.56 -3.77 -29.29
CA GLU A 400 36.43 -2.59 -29.23
C GLU A 400 36.37 -1.73 -30.52
N GLY A 401 36.12 -2.37 -31.67
CA GLY A 401 35.96 -1.67 -32.96
C GLY A 401 34.68 -0.83 -33.03
N LEU A 402 33.59 -1.30 -32.42
CA LEU A 402 32.32 -0.59 -32.39
C LEU A 402 32.35 0.57 -31.39
N PHE A 403 33.11 0.40 -30.30
CA PHE A 403 33.32 1.41 -29.29
C PHE A 403 34.23 2.55 -29.77
N THR A 404 35.29 2.21 -30.50
CA THR A 404 36.17 3.22 -31.15
C THR A 404 35.43 4.00 -32.22
N GLN A 405 34.57 3.35 -33.01
CA GLN A 405 33.72 4.04 -33.98
C GLN A 405 32.70 4.99 -33.34
N LEU A 406 32.21 4.68 -32.14
CA LEU A 406 31.31 5.53 -31.36
C LEU A 406 32.05 6.73 -30.76
N LEU A 407 33.29 6.52 -30.29
CA LEU A 407 34.16 7.60 -29.80
C LEU A 407 34.51 8.61 -30.91
N ASP A 408 34.77 8.11 -32.12
CA ASP A 408 35.08 8.93 -33.29
C ASP A 408 33.86 9.76 -33.74
N ALA A 409 32.66 9.16 -33.68
CA ALA A 409 31.40 9.85 -33.99
C ALA A 409 31.05 10.97 -32.99
N LEU A 410 31.60 10.94 -31.77
CA LEU A 410 31.36 11.93 -30.73
C LEU A 410 32.36 13.09 -30.72
N ASN A 411 33.35 13.08 -31.63
CA ASN A 411 34.30 14.18 -31.86
C ASN A 411 34.99 14.66 -30.57
N VAL A 412 35.40 13.70 -29.72
CA VAL A 412 35.99 13.95 -28.40
C VAL A 412 37.49 14.27 -28.58
N PRO A 413 38.03 15.34 -27.97
CA PRO A 413 39.47 15.61 -28.00
C PRO A 413 40.25 14.52 -27.25
N GLU A 414 41.32 14.01 -27.88
CA GLU A 414 42.17 12.95 -27.35
C GLU A 414 42.83 13.36 -26.02
N GLY A 415 42.53 12.63 -24.93
CA GLY A 415 43.16 12.82 -23.62
C GLY A 415 42.26 12.73 -22.39
N LEU A 416 40.93 12.67 -22.55
CA LEU A 416 39.99 12.52 -21.44
C LEU A 416 39.68 11.05 -21.14
N GLY A 417 39.87 10.63 -19.89
CA GLY A 417 39.55 9.27 -19.45
C GLY A 417 38.03 9.00 -19.46
N LEU A 418 37.65 7.73 -19.63
CA LEU A 418 36.24 7.26 -19.63
C LEU A 418 35.46 7.72 -18.39
N ALA A 419 36.13 7.77 -17.23
CA ALA A 419 35.55 8.25 -15.99
C ALA A 419 35.17 9.74 -16.04
N GLU A 420 35.97 10.55 -16.74
CA GLU A 420 35.74 11.99 -16.88
C GLU A 420 34.66 12.29 -17.92
N LEU A 421 34.56 11.46 -18.97
CA LEU A 421 33.44 11.46 -19.92
C LEU A 421 32.11 11.08 -19.26
N LEU A 422 32.09 10.03 -18.43
CA LEU A 422 30.90 9.65 -17.67
C LEU A 422 30.54 10.68 -16.60
N ALA A 423 31.54 11.34 -15.99
CA ALA A 423 31.32 12.46 -15.08
C ALA A 423 30.78 13.70 -15.82
N ALA A 424 31.22 13.95 -17.05
CA ALA A 424 30.67 15.00 -17.90
C ALA A 424 29.22 14.71 -18.32
N MET A 425 28.87 13.44 -18.60
CA MET A 425 27.48 13.01 -18.86
C MET A 425 26.56 13.14 -17.64
N ARG A 426 27.11 13.08 -16.41
CA ARG A 426 26.35 13.30 -15.18
C ARG A 426 26.09 14.76 -14.85
N ARG A 427 26.67 15.72 -15.58
CA ARG A 427 26.36 17.14 -15.40
C ARG A 427 24.94 17.40 -15.92
N PRO A 428 23.99 17.87 -15.09
CA PRO A 428 22.66 18.18 -15.56
C PRO A 428 22.77 19.29 -16.61
N THR A 429 22.24 19.03 -17.81
CA THR A 429 22.17 20.03 -18.87
C THR A 429 21.18 21.11 -18.41
N ILE A 430 21.72 22.20 -17.85
CA ILE A 430 20.94 23.38 -17.43
C ILE A 430 20.02 23.79 -18.58
N GLY A 431 18.71 23.78 -18.33
CA GLY A 431 17.67 24.23 -19.27
C GLY A 431 16.87 23.15 -20.01
N GLN A 432 17.22 21.87 -19.93
CA GLN A 432 16.38 20.80 -20.51
C GLN A 432 15.31 20.37 -19.49
N LYS A 433 14.02 20.60 -19.80
CA LYS A 433 12.93 20.04 -18.99
C LYS A 433 12.84 18.53 -19.27
N GLU A 434 12.76 17.75 -18.19
CA GLU A 434 12.66 16.29 -18.20
C GLU A 434 11.72 15.80 -19.31
N SER A 435 12.17 14.79 -20.05
CA SER A 435 11.36 14.09 -21.03
C SER A 435 10.39 13.16 -20.30
N ASN A 436 9.09 13.35 -20.52
CA ASN A 436 8.07 12.44 -20.02
C ASN A 436 8.26 11.03 -20.64
N PRO A 437 7.89 9.94 -19.91
CA PRO A 437 7.90 8.60 -20.47
C PRO A 437 6.98 8.52 -21.69
N LEU A 438 7.41 7.80 -22.73
CA LEU A 438 6.70 7.70 -24.00
C LEU A 438 5.38 6.93 -23.84
N ASP A 439 4.27 7.59 -24.14
CA ASP A 439 2.95 6.95 -24.25
C ASP A 439 2.70 6.43 -25.67
N VAL A 440 2.96 5.14 -25.86
CA VAL A 440 2.81 4.43 -27.14
C VAL A 440 1.35 4.47 -27.65
N HIS A 441 0.35 4.55 -26.78
CA HIS A 441 -1.06 4.60 -27.20
C HIS A 441 -1.41 5.91 -27.89
N THR A 442 -0.86 7.03 -27.41
CA THR A 442 -1.07 8.33 -28.06
C THR A 442 -0.32 8.43 -29.38
N LEU A 443 0.88 7.83 -29.48
CA LEU A 443 1.66 7.76 -30.72
C LEU A 443 0.96 6.92 -31.80
N ARG A 444 0.24 5.86 -31.41
CA ARG A 444 -0.57 5.05 -32.33
C ARG A 444 -1.86 5.76 -32.78
N ASN A 445 -2.43 6.60 -31.93
CA ASN A 445 -3.72 7.26 -32.15
C ASN A 445 -3.57 8.78 -32.38
N LEU A 446 -2.63 9.18 -33.24
CA LEU A 446 -2.41 10.58 -33.59
C LEU A 446 -3.53 11.12 -34.51
N SER A 447 -3.99 12.34 -34.24
CA SER A 447 -4.85 13.06 -35.19
C SER A 447 -4.06 13.46 -36.45
N LYS A 448 -4.75 13.67 -37.57
CA LYS A 448 -4.14 14.11 -38.85
C LYS A 448 -3.23 15.34 -38.67
N SER A 449 -3.65 16.28 -37.83
CA SER A 449 -2.89 17.49 -37.54
C SER A 449 -1.68 17.22 -36.63
N GLU A 450 -1.77 16.29 -35.68
CA GLU A 450 -0.63 15.91 -34.83
C GLU A 450 0.39 15.08 -35.59
N ALA A 451 -0.04 14.22 -36.53
CA ALA A 451 0.86 13.46 -37.41
C ALA A 451 1.75 14.39 -38.24
N VAL A 452 1.19 15.47 -38.80
CA VAL A 452 1.97 16.50 -39.52
C VAL A 452 2.94 17.23 -38.58
N LEU A 453 2.59 17.44 -37.31
CA LEU A 453 3.55 17.99 -36.34
C LEU A 453 4.71 17.03 -36.08
N VAL A 454 4.44 15.72 -35.97
CA VAL A 454 5.48 14.71 -35.77
C VAL A 454 6.40 14.60 -37.00
N GLU A 455 5.84 14.66 -38.22
CA GLU A 455 6.59 14.75 -39.49
C GLU A 455 7.50 15.98 -39.54
N VAL A 456 7.00 17.15 -39.11
CA VAL A 456 7.83 18.36 -39.08
C VAL A 456 8.85 18.30 -37.95
N ALA A 457 8.51 17.71 -36.81
CA ALA A 457 9.41 17.53 -35.66
C ALA A 457 10.56 16.56 -35.91
N SER A 458 10.39 15.62 -36.85
CA SER A 458 11.45 14.71 -37.25
C SER A 458 12.52 15.42 -38.09
N SER A 459 12.10 16.35 -38.94
CA SER A 459 12.98 17.11 -39.84
C SER A 459 13.60 18.35 -39.21
N ARG A 460 12.85 19.11 -38.40
CA ARG A 460 13.33 20.35 -37.76
C ARG A 460 12.65 20.65 -36.43
N GLU A 461 13.29 21.48 -35.62
CA GLU A 461 12.66 22.06 -34.43
C GLU A 461 11.67 23.15 -34.82
N PHE A 462 10.54 23.24 -34.13
CA PHE A 462 9.49 24.23 -34.43
C PHE A 462 8.94 24.90 -33.19
N SER A 463 8.40 26.10 -33.37
CA SER A 463 7.71 26.87 -32.33
C SER A 463 6.19 26.88 -32.59
N PRO A 464 5.33 26.92 -31.56
CA PRO A 464 3.89 27.11 -31.74
C PRO A 464 3.51 28.41 -32.46
N SER A 465 4.47 29.34 -32.60
CA SER A 465 4.31 30.61 -33.31
C SER A 465 4.79 30.56 -34.77
N ASP A 466 5.20 29.38 -35.29
CA ASP A 466 5.61 29.22 -36.69
C ASP A 466 4.42 29.41 -37.64
N ASN A 467 4.46 30.49 -38.43
CA ASN A 467 3.37 30.84 -39.35
C ASN A 467 3.21 29.81 -40.46
N ARG A 468 4.30 29.24 -41.00
CA ARG A 468 4.22 28.26 -42.10
C ARG A 468 3.46 27.01 -41.69
N LEU A 469 3.67 26.57 -40.45
CA LEU A 469 3.02 25.38 -39.91
C LEU A 469 1.56 25.63 -39.55
N ARG A 470 1.25 26.84 -39.04
CA ARG A 470 -0.11 27.30 -38.76
C ARG A 470 -0.96 27.39 -40.02
N ASP A 471 -0.38 27.87 -41.12
CA ASP A 471 -1.05 27.99 -42.41
C ASP A 471 -1.29 26.62 -43.04
N ARG A 472 -0.31 25.69 -43.00
CA ARG A 472 -0.46 24.30 -43.49
C ARG A 472 -1.54 23.53 -42.72
N LEU A 473 -1.71 23.79 -41.43
CA LEU A 473 -2.71 23.13 -40.59
C LEU A 473 -4.05 23.89 -40.52
N ASN A 474 -4.11 25.14 -40.99
CA ASN A 474 -5.23 26.06 -40.81
C ASN A 474 -5.67 26.22 -39.34
N VAL A 475 -4.69 26.42 -38.44
CA VAL A 475 -4.90 26.43 -36.99
C VAL A 475 -4.29 27.67 -36.34
N GLY A 476 -5.04 28.29 -35.42
CA GLY A 476 -4.55 29.42 -34.62
C GLY A 476 -3.46 29.03 -33.61
N ARG A 477 -2.65 30.02 -33.18
CA ARG A 477 -1.58 29.84 -32.18
C ARG A 477 -2.03 29.11 -30.90
N PRO A 478 -3.22 29.38 -30.31
CA PRO A 478 -3.66 28.68 -29.10
C PRO A 478 -3.80 27.16 -29.30
N ARG A 479 -4.38 26.74 -30.42
CA ARG A 479 -4.61 25.32 -30.73
C ARG A 479 -3.31 24.61 -31.14
N MET A 480 -2.39 25.30 -31.80
CA MET A 480 -1.01 24.80 -32.00
C MET A 480 -0.29 24.55 -30.67
N SER A 481 -0.43 25.47 -29.70
CA SER A 481 0.14 25.30 -28.37
C SER A 481 -0.51 24.14 -27.60
N GLN A 482 -1.81 23.91 -27.77
CA GLN A 482 -2.51 22.80 -27.13
C GLN A 482 -2.01 21.45 -27.68
N MET A 483 -1.90 21.31 -29.00
CA MET A 483 -1.43 20.08 -29.63
C MET A 483 0.03 19.77 -29.27
N SER A 484 0.92 20.76 -29.34
CA SER A 484 2.34 20.60 -28.97
C SER A 484 2.52 20.24 -27.49
N ASN A 485 1.75 20.86 -26.59
CA ASN A 485 1.77 20.49 -25.16
C ASN A 485 1.19 19.10 -24.90
N ARG A 486 0.18 18.65 -25.67
CA ARG A 486 -0.36 17.29 -25.57
C ARG A 486 0.70 16.26 -25.95
N LEU A 487 1.40 16.47 -27.07
CA LEU A 487 2.49 15.61 -27.52
C LEU A 487 3.70 15.64 -26.58
N TYR A 488 3.99 16.80 -25.96
CA TYR A 488 5.02 16.89 -24.92
C TYR A 488 4.64 16.08 -23.67
N ARG A 489 3.40 16.19 -23.19
CA ARG A 489 2.92 15.42 -22.03
C ARG A 489 2.95 13.91 -22.26
N ALA A 490 2.71 13.49 -23.51
CA ALA A 490 2.78 12.10 -23.95
C ALA A 490 4.21 11.57 -24.15
N GLY A 491 5.25 12.38 -23.90
CA GLY A 491 6.64 11.97 -24.08
C GLY A 491 7.07 11.82 -25.54
N ILE A 492 6.30 12.37 -26.50
CA ILE A 492 6.60 12.31 -27.95
C ILE A 492 7.48 13.49 -28.36
N LEU A 493 7.24 14.67 -27.78
CA LEU A 493 8.04 15.87 -28.02
C LEU A 493 8.80 16.25 -26.76
N SER A 494 9.97 16.86 -26.94
CA SER A 494 10.75 17.53 -25.91
C SER A 494 10.65 19.04 -26.10
N VAL A 495 10.74 19.79 -25.01
CA VAL A 495 10.64 21.25 -25.02
C VAL A 495 11.95 21.87 -24.56
N GLN A 496 12.49 22.75 -25.39
CA GLN A 496 13.66 23.57 -25.08
C GLN A 496 13.26 25.05 -25.09
N GLN A 497 13.63 25.78 -24.04
CA GLN A 497 13.36 27.22 -23.99
C GLN A 497 14.52 27.97 -24.64
N LYS A 498 14.24 28.62 -25.79
CA LYS A 498 15.21 29.49 -26.48
C LYS A 498 14.71 30.94 -26.37
N GLY A 499 15.23 31.67 -25.40
CA GLY A 499 14.77 33.02 -25.06
C GLY A 499 13.31 33.05 -24.57
N ARG A 500 12.45 33.83 -25.25
CA ARG A 500 11.02 33.99 -24.93
C ARG A 500 10.12 32.92 -25.55
N THR A 501 10.66 32.06 -26.42
CA THR A 501 9.88 31.06 -27.18
C THR A 501 10.29 29.64 -26.82
N ARG A 502 9.28 28.75 -26.82
CA ARG A 502 9.49 27.31 -26.62
C ARG A 502 9.65 26.63 -27.98
N MET A 503 10.72 25.87 -28.12
CA MET A 503 11.02 25.04 -29.28
C MET A 503 10.66 23.59 -28.94
N PHE A 504 9.99 22.92 -29.87
CA PHE A 504 9.62 21.52 -29.77
C PHE A 504 10.46 20.68 -30.73
N LYS A 505 10.96 19.56 -30.23
CA LYS A 505 11.77 18.57 -30.96
C LYS A 505 11.25 17.16 -30.67
N LEU A 506 11.31 16.26 -31.64
CA LEU A 506 10.98 14.85 -31.44
C LEU A 506 11.98 14.17 -30.48
N THR A 507 11.49 13.49 -29.44
CA THR A 507 12.31 12.74 -28.47
C THR A 507 12.99 11.53 -29.11
N ASN A 508 14.13 11.10 -28.56
CA ASN A 508 14.86 9.92 -29.04
C ASN A 508 14.03 8.63 -28.92
N ASP A 509 13.26 8.46 -27.83
CA ASP A 509 12.42 7.29 -27.62
C ASP A 509 11.31 7.18 -28.67
N ALA A 510 10.65 8.32 -28.97
CA ALA A 510 9.64 8.38 -30.03
C ALA A 510 10.27 8.11 -31.41
N ARG A 511 11.49 8.61 -31.68
CA ARG A 511 12.23 8.31 -32.92
C ARG A 511 12.51 6.81 -33.03
N ALA A 512 13.01 6.18 -31.97
CA ALA A 512 13.31 4.75 -31.94
C ALA A 512 12.05 3.90 -32.19
N GLN A 513 10.91 4.25 -31.60
CA GLN A 513 9.64 3.56 -31.85
C GLN A 513 9.15 3.73 -33.29
N LEU A 514 9.27 4.93 -33.88
CA LEU A 514 8.90 5.15 -35.28
C LEU A 514 9.80 4.38 -36.26
N ILE A 515 11.09 4.23 -35.94
CA ILE A 515 12.02 3.38 -36.71
C ILE A 515 11.64 1.90 -36.54
N ALA A 516 11.33 1.45 -35.32
CA ALA A 516 10.90 0.09 -35.05
C ALA A 516 9.60 -0.29 -35.79
N TRP A 517 8.71 0.67 -36.02
CA TRP A 517 7.50 0.49 -36.84
C TRP A 517 7.72 0.65 -38.34
N GLY A 518 8.96 0.91 -38.78
CA GLY A 518 9.31 1.10 -40.19
C GLY A 518 8.75 2.40 -40.80
N MET A 519 8.39 3.37 -39.96
CA MET A 519 7.82 4.66 -40.40
C MET A 519 8.90 5.73 -40.65
N MET A 520 10.16 5.46 -40.28
CA MET A 520 11.31 6.32 -40.51
C MET A 520 12.56 5.49 -40.84
N GLU A 521 13.43 6.02 -41.71
CA GLU A 521 14.75 5.45 -41.95
C GLU A 521 15.71 5.84 -40.82
N ALA A 522 16.56 4.90 -40.39
CA ALA A 522 17.63 5.19 -39.46
C ALA A 522 18.67 6.07 -40.17
N VAL A 523 18.82 7.31 -39.74
CA VAL A 523 19.96 8.14 -40.15
C VAL A 523 21.16 7.60 -39.38
N LEU A 524 22.02 6.85 -40.09
CA LEU A 524 23.31 6.35 -39.62
C LEU A 524 24.28 7.51 -39.36
#